data_AF-A0A6N8WHV6-F1
#
_entry.id   AF-A0A6N8WHV6-F1
#
_cell.length_a   1.000
_cell.length_b   1.000
_cell.length_c   1.000
_cell.angle_alpha   90.00
_cell.angle_beta   90.00
_cell.angle_gamma   90.00
#
_symmetry.space_group_name_H-M   'P 1'
#
loop_
_entity.id
_entity.type
_entity.pdbx_description
1 polymer ?
#
loop_
_entity_poly.entity_id
_entity_poly.type
_entity_poly.pdbx_seq_one_letter_code
_entity_poly.pdbx_strand_id
1 'polypeptide(L)'
;MKNVQHSGHRVENDVYYSPENINVVGMITKDRVEGVGRGLPSYIENTKIFNRKVDFIVVDDSKKESTRNEYLQVLQDIQQKFKANIFYVGKKEKAEFSKSLSKRGLPPDVVNFSLLDAEEYGRTAGANRNALLLASLGSMIIAVDDDTICNVASHPKLQKKYKNLNLVTERESLGINLCTDREMPFDLETWNYPDRDTAFRAVTFHPDQDFLGLHEQILGKKIEDIISPNFEQTVDINGLRKNKKYNNGKILATFN
;
A
#
# COMPACT_ATOMS: atom_id res chain seq x y z
N MET A 1 -38.42 11.85 31.28
CA MET A 1 -37.93 12.14 32.64
C MET A 1 -37.27 10.91 33.23
N LYS A 2 -35.94 10.88 33.22
CA LYS A 2 -35.04 10.26 34.22
C LYS A 2 -33.66 10.85 33.95
N ASN A 3 -33.15 11.61 34.90
CA ASN A 3 -31.84 12.26 34.87
C ASN A 3 -30.75 11.19 34.82
N VAL A 4 -29.89 11.23 33.80
CA VAL A 4 -28.62 10.51 33.80
C VAL A 4 -27.53 11.55 33.88
N GLN A 5 -26.92 11.62 35.06
CA GLN A 5 -25.73 12.43 35.34
C GLN A 5 -24.61 12.03 34.37
N HIS A 6 -24.10 12.98 33.61
CA HIS A 6 -22.83 12.82 32.90
C HIS A 6 -21.68 12.97 33.90
N SER A 7 -21.30 11.87 34.54
CA SER A 7 -19.97 11.76 35.14
C SER A 7 -18.97 11.52 34.02
N GLY A 8 -18.18 12.54 33.71
CA GLY A 8 -17.06 12.46 32.79
C GLY A 8 -16.04 11.45 33.31
N HIS A 9 -16.04 10.26 32.70
CA HIS A 9 -14.86 9.42 32.66
C HIS A 9 -14.20 9.59 31.31
N ARG A 10 -13.13 10.40 31.31
CA ARG A 10 -12.03 10.21 30.35
C ARG A 10 -11.62 8.75 30.45
N VAL A 11 -11.94 7.98 29.42
CA VAL A 11 -11.33 6.66 29.24
C VAL A 11 -9.93 6.93 28.70
N GLU A 12 -9.00 7.23 29.60
CA GLU A 12 -7.57 7.04 29.40
C GLU A 12 -7.31 5.53 29.47
N ASN A 13 -7.68 4.82 28.41
CA ASN A 13 -7.11 3.50 28.12
C ASN A 13 -6.42 3.65 26.78
N ASP A 14 -5.19 4.14 26.84
CA ASP A 14 -4.21 4.01 25.78
C ASP A 14 -3.95 2.51 25.57
N VAL A 15 -4.83 1.86 24.81
CA VAL A 15 -4.46 0.67 24.05
C VAL A 15 -3.55 1.18 22.95
N TYR A 16 -2.27 1.37 23.28
CA TYR A 16 -1.22 1.38 22.27
C TYR A 16 -1.28 0.02 21.59
N TYR A 17 -2.03 -0.07 20.49
CA TYR A 17 -1.77 -1.10 19.48
C TYR A 17 -0.28 -0.99 19.19
N SER A 18 0.52 -2.00 19.58
CA SER A 18 1.88 -2.06 19.06
C SER A 18 1.70 -2.34 17.56
N PRO A 19 1.96 -1.34 16.69
CA PRO A 19 1.61 -1.44 15.29
C PRO A 19 2.80 -2.13 14.64
N GLU A 20 3.06 -3.38 15.02
CA GLU A 20 4.38 -3.94 14.80
C GLU A 20 4.53 -4.54 13.41
N ASN A 21 3.44 -4.97 12.76
CA ASN A 21 3.53 -5.61 11.44
C ASN A 21 2.37 -5.27 10.51
N ILE A 22 2.69 -5.14 9.23
CA ILE A 22 1.72 -5.07 8.14
C ILE A 22 1.03 -6.43 8.06
N ASN A 23 -0.28 -6.44 8.27
CA ASN A 23 -1.10 -7.65 8.31
C ASN A 23 -2.21 -7.67 7.24
N VAL A 24 -2.29 -6.63 6.41
CA VAL A 24 -3.18 -6.58 5.25
C VAL A 24 -2.42 -6.10 4.02
N VAL A 25 -2.56 -6.83 2.91
CA VAL A 25 -2.16 -6.36 1.57
C VAL A 25 -3.42 -6.02 0.78
N GLY A 26 -3.58 -4.74 0.47
CA GLY A 26 -4.66 -4.21 -0.35
C GLY A 26 -4.25 -4.04 -1.80
N MET A 27 -5.08 -4.48 -2.74
CA MET A 27 -4.88 -4.29 -4.17
C MET A 27 -6.11 -3.59 -4.77
N ILE A 28 -5.91 -2.43 -5.37
CA ILE A 28 -6.98 -1.65 -6.02
C ILE A 28 -6.92 -1.92 -7.52
N THR A 29 -8.06 -2.24 -8.12
CA THR A 29 -8.14 -2.66 -9.53
C THR A 29 -9.39 -2.12 -10.23
N LYS A 30 -9.35 -2.10 -11.56
CA LYS A 30 -10.49 -1.75 -12.41
C LYS A 30 -10.30 -2.34 -13.80
N ASP A 31 -11.18 -3.25 -14.20
CA ASP A 31 -11.19 -3.88 -15.52
C ASP A 31 -9.84 -4.56 -15.90
N ARG A 32 -9.11 -5.10 -14.91
CA ARG A 32 -7.78 -5.74 -15.04
C ARG A 32 -7.70 -7.08 -14.29
N VAL A 33 -8.62 -7.99 -14.59
CA VAL A 33 -8.70 -9.32 -13.96
C VAL A 33 -7.36 -10.08 -14.05
N GLU A 34 -6.70 -10.04 -15.21
CA GLU A 34 -5.39 -10.68 -15.41
C GLU A 34 -4.28 -10.08 -14.53
N GLY A 35 -4.35 -8.77 -14.27
CA GLY A 35 -3.40 -8.07 -13.40
C GLY A 35 -3.45 -8.66 -11.99
N VAL A 36 -4.65 -8.71 -11.40
CA VAL A 36 -4.86 -9.34 -10.09
C VAL A 36 -4.52 -10.83 -10.11
N GLY A 37 -4.91 -11.55 -11.17
CA GLY A 37 -4.60 -12.97 -11.35
C GLY A 37 -3.11 -13.29 -11.35
N ARG A 38 -2.26 -12.34 -11.77
CA ARG A 38 -0.80 -12.44 -11.76
C ARG A 38 -0.17 -11.86 -10.50
N GLY A 39 -0.59 -10.67 -10.10
CA GLY A 39 0.00 -9.90 -9.01
C GLY A 39 -0.28 -10.51 -7.65
N LEU A 40 -1.55 -10.78 -7.33
CA LEU A 40 -1.96 -11.23 -6.00
C LEU A 40 -1.27 -12.55 -5.56
N PRO A 41 -1.18 -13.60 -6.42
CA PRO A 41 -0.41 -14.80 -6.08
C PRO A 41 1.04 -14.52 -5.67
N SER A 42 1.73 -13.58 -6.34
CA SER A 42 3.14 -13.29 -6.03
C SER A 42 3.33 -12.70 -4.62
N TYR A 43 2.39 -11.87 -4.16
CA TYR A 43 2.40 -11.37 -2.78
C TYR A 43 2.09 -12.49 -1.78
N ILE A 44 1.12 -13.36 -2.09
CA ILE A 44 0.80 -14.52 -1.25
C ILE A 44 2.02 -15.45 -1.11
N GLU A 45 2.71 -15.73 -2.21
CA GLU A 45 3.92 -16.56 -2.20
C GLU A 45 5.03 -15.95 -1.34
N ASN A 46 5.30 -14.64 -1.48
CA ASN A 46 6.27 -13.94 -0.63
C ASN A 46 5.90 -14.08 0.85
N THR A 47 4.64 -13.78 1.23
CA THR A 47 4.20 -13.89 2.63
C THR A 47 4.34 -15.30 3.20
N LYS A 48 4.12 -16.34 2.38
CA LYS A 48 4.32 -17.74 2.79
C LYS A 48 5.78 -18.10 3.03
N ILE A 49 6.68 -17.66 2.15
CA ILE A 49 8.13 -17.88 2.29
C ILE A 49 8.61 -17.36 3.65
N PHE A 50 8.11 -16.20 4.08
CA PHE A 50 8.47 -15.57 5.35
C PHE A 50 7.51 -15.90 6.51
N ASN A 51 6.64 -16.89 6.36
CA ASN A 51 5.70 -17.34 7.39
C ASN A 51 4.84 -16.20 8.01
N ARG A 52 4.46 -15.22 7.18
CA ARG A 52 3.64 -14.08 7.54
C ARG A 52 2.16 -14.48 7.59
N LYS A 53 1.41 -13.92 8.55
CA LYS A 53 -0.05 -14.03 8.62
C LYS A 53 -0.66 -12.73 8.08
N VAL A 54 -1.16 -12.79 6.85
CA VAL A 54 -1.63 -11.63 6.12
C VAL A 54 -2.97 -11.95 5.47
N ASP A 55 -3.90 -11.01 5.61
CA ASP A 55 -5.14 -11.01 4.86
C ASP A 55 -4.97 -10.17 3.59
N PHE A 56 -5.65 -10.58 2.51
CA PHE A 56 -5.58 -9.88 1.23
C PHE A 56 -6.93 -9.27 0.91
N ILE A 57 -6.94 -8.00 0.49
CA ILE A 57 -8.17 -7.29 0.13
C ILE A 57 -8.04 -6.79 -1.30
N VAL A 58 -8.94 -7.21 -2.18
CA VAL A 58 -9.05 -6.68 -3.54
C VAL A 58 -10.23 -5.71 -3.61
N VAL A 59 -9.94 -4.45 -3.91
CA VAL A 59 -10.95 -3.41 -4.09
C VAL A 59 -11.14 -3.16 -5.58
N ASP A 60 -12.33 -3.48 -6.08
CA ASP A 60 -12.64 -3.45 -7.50
C ASP A 60 -13.61 -2.31 -7.83
N ASP A 61 -13.37 -1.65 -8.95
CA ASP A 61 -14.21 -0.57 -9.49
C ASP A 61 -14.72 -0.87 -10.92
N SER A 62 -14.71 -2.13 -11.31
CA SER A 62 -15.23 -2.58 -12.60
C SER A 62 -16.75 -2.36 -12.69
N LYS A 63 -17.17 -1.70 -13.78
CA LYS A 63 -18.58 -1.33 -14.00
C LYS A 63 -19.43 -2.53 -14.44
N LYS A 64 -18.88 -3.43 -15.24
CA LYS A 64 -19.58 -4.58 -15.81
C LYS A 64 -19.74 -5.71 -14.78
N GLU A 65 -20.93 -6.28 -14.71
CA GLU A 65 -21.18 -7.42 -13.82
C GLU A 65 -20.40 -8.68 -14.22
N SER A 66 -20.23 -8.92 -15.52
CA SER A 66 -19.41 -10.03 -16.02
C SER A 66 -17.98 -9.96 -15.51
N THR A 67 -17.35 -8.78 -15.59
CA THR A 67 -15.98 -8.56 -15.11
C THR A 67 -15.86 -8.79 -13.60
N ARG A 68 -16.87 -8.38 -12.81
CA ARG A 68 -16.88 -8.67 -11.36
C ARG A 68 -17.01 -10.16 -11.06
N ASN A 69 -17.82 -10.88 -11.83
CA ASN A 69 -17.94 -12.33 -11.69
C ASN A 69 -16.64 -13.04 -12.06
N GLU A 70 -15.93 -12.56 -13.09
CA GLU A 70 -14.60 -13.05 -13.44
C GLU A 70 -13.59 -12.84 -12.31
N TYR A 71 -13.58 -11.66 -11.66
CA TYR A 71 -12.76 -11.44 -10.45
C TYR A 71 -13.10 -12.45 -9.35
N LEU A 72 -14.38 -12.62 -9.02
CA LEU A 72 -14.79 -13.55 -7.95
C LEU A 72 -14.32 -14.98 -8.24
N GLN A 73 -14.42 -15.44 -9.50
CA GLN A 73 -13.91 -16.75 -9.91
C GLN A 73 -12.38 -16.84 -9.72
N VAL A 74 -11.62 -15.87 -10.25
CA VAL A 74 -10.17 -15.85 -10.13
C VAL A 74 -9.72 -15.80 -8.66
N LEU A 75 -10.36 -14.98 -7.83
CA LEU A 75 -10.03 -14.87 -6.41
C LEU A 75 -10.37 -16.16 -5.65
N GLN A 76 -11.47 -16.82 -5.99
CA GLN A 76 -11.82 -18.12 -5.43
C GLN A 76 -10.77 -19.19 -5.80
N ASP A 77 -10.30 -19.21 -7.04
CA ASP A 77 -9.26 -20.14 -7.49
C ASP A 77 -7.93 -19.89 -6.78
N ILE A 78 -7.53 -18.63 -6.62
CA ILE A 78 -6.32 -18.23 -5.87
C ILE A 78 -6.47 -18.63 -4.40
N GLN A 79 -7.62 -18.34 -3.77
CA GLN A 79 -7.88 -18.71 -2.38
C GLN A 79 -7.78 -20.22 -2.17
N GLN A 80 -8.33 -21.02 -3.07
CA GLN A 80 -8.25 -22.48 -2.99
C GLN A 80 -6.83 -23.01 -3.20
N LYS A 81 -6.11 -22.49 -4.19
CA LYS A 81 -4.73 -22.87 -4.53
C LYS A 81 -3.77 -22.53 -3.40
N PHE A 82 -3.87 -21.32 -2.86
CA PHE A 82 -2.91 -20.82 -1.88
C PHE A 82 -3.38 -20.94 -0.43
N LYS A 83 -4.63 -21.31 -0.15
CA LYS A 83 -5.17 -21.33 1.23
C LYS A 83 -4.99 -19.98 1.95
N ALA A 84 -5.12 -18.88 1.20
CA ALA A 84 -5.00 -17.52 1.72
C ALA A 84 -6.38 -16.93 2.05
N ASN A 85 -6.43 -16.01 3.00
CA ASN A 85 -7.64 -15.23 3.27
C ASN A 85 -7.72 -14.08 2.26
N ILE A 86 -8.71 -14.11 1.39
CA ILE A 86 -8.90 -13.11 0.35
C ILE A 86 -10.31 -12.54 0.49
N PHE A 87 -10.40 -11.22 0.60
CA PHE A 87 -11.64 -10.46 0.66
C PHE A 87 -11.78 -9.64 -0.62
N TYR A 88 -13.02 -9.51 -1.10
CA TYR A 88 -13.36 -8.73 -2.27
C TYR A 88 -14.28 -7.57 -1.85
N VAL A 89 -13.98 -6.37 -2.33
CA VAL A 89 -14.76 -5.15 -2.06
C VAL A 89 -15.12 -4.50 -3.40
N GLY A 90 -16.25 -4.91 -3.97
CA GLY A 90 -16.80 -4.36 -5.19
C GLY A 90 -17.91 -3.35 -4.93
N LYS A 91 -18.72 -3.09 -5.96
CA LYS A 91 -19.84 -2.13 -5.90
C LYS A 91 -20.85 -2.47 -4.79
N LYS A 92 -21.15 -3.76 -4.59
CA LYS A 92 -22.15 -4.21 -3.61
C LYS A 92 -21.66 -3.95 -2.18
N GLU A 93 -20.44 -4.35 -1.89
CA GLU A 93 -19.81 -4.21 -0.58
C GLU A 93 -19.62 -2.74 -0.19
N LYS A 94 -19.22 -1.87 -1.15
CA LYS A 94 -19.15 -0.42 -0.92
C LYS A 94 -20.52 0.19 -0.59
N ALA A 95 -21.59 -0.28 -1.24
CA ALA A 95 -22.94 0.19 -0.93
C ALA A 95 -23.40 -0.27 0.47
N GLU A 96 -22.98 -1.46 0.90
CA GLU A 96 -23.21 -1.96 2.26
C GLU A 96 -22.45 -1.16 3.32
N PHE A 97 -21.19 -0.78 3.05
CA PHE A 97 -20.45 0.16 3.89
C PHE A 97 -21.20 1.48 4.00
N SER A 98 -21.67 2.04 2.87
CA SER A 98 -22.41 3.30 2.89
C SER A 98 -23.67 3.23 3.76
N LYS A 99 -24.48 2.19 3.56
CA LYS A 99 -25.70 1.94 4.34
C LYS A 99 -25.39 1.79 5.83
N SER A 100 -24.32 1.07 6.18
CA SER A 100 -23.95 0.79 7.57
C SER A 100 -23.43 2.04 8.28
N LEU A 101 -22.62 2.85 7.61
CA LEU A 101 -22.13 4.12 8.15
C LEU A 101 -23.26 5.13 8.31
N SER A 102 -24.17 5.23 7.33
CA SER A 102 -25.34 6.11 7.41
C SER A 102 -26.23 5.76 8.60
N LYS A 103 -26.47 4.46 8.85
CA LYS A 103 -27.21 4.00 10.04
C LYS A 103 -26.54 4.36 11.37
N ARG A 104 -25.23 4.60 11.37
CA ARG A 104 -24.47 5.06 12.55
C ARG A 104 -24.44 6.59 12.68
N GLY A 105 -25.20 7.30 11.86
CA GLY A 105 -25.38 8.75 11.95
C GLY A 105 -24.45 9.58 11.07
N LEU A 106 -23.66 8.94 10.18
CA LEU A 106 -22.89 9.70 9.20
C LEU A 106 -23.81 10.24 8.08
N PRO A 107 -23.61 11.48 7.59
CA PRO A 107 -24.42 12.03 6.51
C PRO A 107 -24.33 11.16 5.24
N PRO A 108 -25.46 10.67 4.68
CA PRO A 108 -25.44 9.76 3.54
C PRO A 108 -24.76 10.33 2.29
N ASP A 109 -24.90 11.63 2.05
CA ASP A 109 -24.26 12.37 0.95
C ASP A 109 -22.73 12.32 1.06
N VAL A 110 -22.18 12.60 2.24
CA VAL A 110 -20.73 12.54 2.51
C VAL A 110 -20.20 11.12 2.32
N VAL A 111 -20.93 10.11 2.81
CA VAL A 111 -20.53 8.70 2.72
C VAL A 111 -20.60 8.20 1.27
N ASN A 112 -21.66 8.54 0.53
CA ASN A 112 -21.82 8.16 -0.87
C ASN A 112 -20.77 8.84 -1.75
N PHE A 113 -20.50 10.13 -1.54
CA PHE A 113 -19.40 10.83 -2.19
C PHE A 113 -18.05 10.12 -1.93
N SER A 114 -17.83 9.67 -0.70
CA SER A 114 -16.57 9.04 -0.31
C SER A 114 -16.35 7.63 -0.84
N LEU A 115 -17.40 6.91 -1.25
CA LEU A 115 -17.33 5.47 -1.56
C LEU A 115 -17.90 5.06 -2.91
N LEU A 116 -18.82 5.83 -3.50
CA LEU A 116 -19.68 5.36 -4.59
C LEU A 116 -19.61 6.19 -5.87
N ASP A 117 -18.73 7.20 -5.96
CA ASP A 117 -18.66 8.13 -7.09
C ASP A 117 -20.05 8.74 -7.39
N ALA A 118 -20.72 9.25 -6.34
CA ALA A 118 -22.12 9.67 -6.39
C ALA A 118 -22.43 10.72 -7.47
N GLU A 119 -21.42 11.51 -7.87
CA GLU A 119 -21.51 12.56 -8.89
C GLU A 119 -21.05 12.09 -10.27
N GLU A 120 -20.72 10.80 -10.43
CA GLU A 120 -20.29 10.17 -11.68
C GLU A 120 -19.09 10.85 -12.36
N TYR A 121 -18.16 11.42 -11.57
CA TYR A 121 -16.94 12.06 -12.09
C TYR A 121 -15.99 11.06 -12.76
N GLY A 122 -16.16 9.75 -12.49
CA GLY A 122 -15.37 8.68 -13.08
C GLY A 122 -13.95 8.55 -12.50
N ARG A 123 -13.58 9.42 -11.54
CA ARG A 123 -12.29 9.42 -10.84
C ARG A 123 -12.42 8.79 -9.46
N THR A 124 -12.49 7.47 -9.44
CA THR A 124 -12.85 6.67 -8.27
C THR A 124 -11.66 6.18 -7.44
N ALA A 125 -10.42 6.57 -7.79
CA ALA A 125 -9.23 6.16 -7.06
C ALA A 125 -9.31 6.50 -5.56
N GLY A 126 -9.82 7.70 -5.22
CA GLY A 126 -10.06 8.10 -3.83
C GLY A 126 -11.12 7.24 -3.16
N ALA A 127 -12.23 6.95 -3.84
CA ALA A 127 -13.30 6.11 -3.33
C ALA A 127 -12.83 4.67 -3.05
N ASN A 128 -11.99 4.11 -3.91
CA ASN A 128 -11.40 2.79 -3.71
C ASN A 128 -10.42 2.76 -2.54
N ARG A 129 -9.58 3.79 -2.39
CA ARG A 129 -8.69 3.92 -1.23
C ARG A 129 -9.48 4.03 0.07
N ASN A 130 -10.56 4.81 0.09
CA ASN A 130 -11.46 4.90 1.24
C ASN A 130 -12.11 3.55 1.56
N ALA A 131 -12.57 2.81 0.54
CA ALA A 131 -13.13 1.48 0.72
C ALA A 131 -12.09 0.48 1.27
N LEU A 132 -10.84 0.52 0.79
CA LEU A 132 -9.74 -0.28 1.33
C LEU A 132 -9.48 0.06 2.81
N LEU A 133 -9.42 1.34 3.16
CA LEU A 133 -9.20 1.79 4.54
C LEU A 133 -10.33 1.33 5.48
N LEU A 134 -11.58 1.36 5.02
CA LEU A 134 -12.71 0.85 5.79
C LEU A 134 -12.68 -0.67 5.95
N ALA A 135 -12.36 -1.39 4.87
CA ALA A 135 -12.28 -2.85 4.87
C ALA A 135 -11.14 -3.39 5.74
N SER A 136 -10.16 -2.54 6.06
CA SER A 136 -8.99 -2.88 6.86
C SER A 136 -8.95 -2.15 8.21
N LEU A 137 -10.09 -1.69 8.70
CA LEU A 137 -10.17 -0.93 9.96
C LEU A 137 -9.48 -1.69 11.11
N GLY A 138 -8.57 -1.02 11.81
CA GLY A 138 -7.80 -1.59 12.93
C GLY A 138 -6.61 -2.46 12.51
N SER A 139 -6.34 -2.56 11.21
CA SER A 139 -5.20 -3.29 10.64
C SER A 139 -4.11 -2.34 10.16
N MET A 140 -2.88 -2.85 10.04
CA MET A 140 -1.80 -2.14 9.37
C MET A 140 -1.74 -2.62 7.92
N ILE A 141 -1.91 -1.69 7.00
CA ILE A 141 -2.07 -2.03 5.58
C ILE A 141 -0.90 -1.55 4.74
N ILE A 142 -0.62 -2.31 3.68
CA ILE A 142 0.08 -1.82 2.51
C ILE A 142 -0.86 -1.93 1.31
N ALA A 143 -0.90 -0.87 0.49
CA ALA A 143 -1.60 -0.88 -0.79
C ALA A 143 -0.58 -1.11 -1.90
N VAL A 144 -0.91 -2.00 -2.85
CA VAL A 144 -0.08 -2.32 -4.00
C VAL A 144 -0.91 -2.21 -5.28
N ASP A 145 -0.24 -1.87 -6.38
CA ASP A 145 -0.86 -1.74 -7.69
C ASP A 145 -1.12 -3.12 -8.32
N ASP A 146 -2.21 -3.23 -9.08
CA ASP A 146 -2.67 -4.49 -9.68
C ASP A 146 -1.82 -4.99 -10.85
N ASP A 147 -0.89 -4.18 -11.35
CA ASP A 147 0.05 -4.55 -12.40
C ASP A 147 1.47 -4.82 -11.92
N THR A 148 1.67 -4.77 -10.61
CA THR A 148 2.91 -5.16 -9.97
C THR A 148 2.98 -6.66 -9.70
N ILE A 149 4.21 -7.15 -9.52
CA ILE A 149 4.49 -8.47 -8.97
C ILE A 149 5.43 -8.27 -7.78
N CYS A 150 5.25 -9.05 -6.74
CA CYS A 150 6.10 -9.02 -5.55
C CYS A 150 7.47 -9.62 -5.85
N ASN A 151 8.33 -8.84 -6.52
CA ASN A 151 9.67 -9.25 -6.89
C ASN A 151 10.65 -8.11 -6.56
N VAL A 152 11.28 -8.21 -5.39
CA VAL A 152 12.16 -7.17 -4.86
C VAL A 152 13.45 -7.16 -5.67
N ALA A 153 13.87 -5.98 -6.13
CA ALA A 153 15.12 -5.80 -6.86
C ALA A 153 15.98 -4.73 -6.19
N SER A 154 17.31 -4.90 -6.23
CA SER A 154 18.21 -3.81 -5.83
C SER A 154 18.22 -2.71 -6.89
N HIS A 155 18.38 -1.47 -6.43
CA HIS A 155 18.66 -0.34 -7.32
C HIS A 155 19.90 -0.62 -8.20
N PRO A 156 19.84 -0.42 -9.54
CA PRO A 156 20.94 -0.76 -10.45
C PRO A 156 22.29 -0.12 -10.11
N LYS A 157 22.30 1.12 -9.60
CA LYS A 157 23.54 1.79 -9.15
C LYS A 157 24.16 1.14 -7.91
N LEU A 158 23.34 0.62 -6.99
CA LEU A 158 23.84 -0.11 -5.82
C LEU A 158 24.47 -1.44 -6.27
N GLN A 159 23.86 -2.15 -7.23
CA GLN A 159 24.43 -3.38 -7.78
C GLN A 159 25.85 -3.19 -8.33
N LYS A 160 26.11 -2.08 -9.04
CA LYS A 160 27.45 -1.77 -9.59
C LYS A 160 28.47 -1.44 -8.50
N LYS A 161 28.07 -0.66 -7.48
CA LYS A 161 28.97 -0.20 -6.40
C LYS A 161 29.39 -1.35 -5.47
N TYR A 162 28.49 -2.30 -5.19
CA TYR A 162 28.74 -3.37 -4.21
C TYR A 162 29.06 -4.74 -4.83
N LYS A 163 29.18 -4.85 -6.16
CA LYS A 163 29.51 -6.12 -6.85
C LYS A 163 30.80 -6.80 -6.37
N ASN A 164 31.73 -6.03 -5.79
CA ASN A 164 33.04 -6.51 -5.31
C ASN A 164 33.20 -6.47 -3.79
N LEU A 165 32.18 -6.03 -3.06
CA LEU A 165 32.18 -5.93 -1.61
C LEU A 165 31.05 -6.83 -1.12
N ASN A 166 31.37 -8.00 -0.56
CA ASN A 166 30.44 -8.89 0.17
C ASN A 166 29.90 -8.24 1.46
N LEU A 167 29.74 -6.92 1.46
CA LEU A 167 29.41 -6.05 2.57
C LEU A 167 28.41 -5.02 2.05
N VAL A 168 27.17 -5.46 1.82
CA VAL A 168 26.05 -4.52 1.88
C VAL A 168 25.74 -4.41 3.37
N THR A 169 26.16 -3.31 3.98
CA THR A 169 25.80 -3.04 5.38
C THR A 169 24.29 -2.84 5.47
N GLU A 170 23.67 -3.30 6.56
CA GLU A 170 22.20 -3.25 6.81
C GLU A 170 21.56 -1.86 6.62
N ARG A 171 22.37 -0.79 6.63
CA ARG A 171 21.91 0.60 6.42
C ARG A 171 21.93 1.06 4.96
N GLU A 172 22.82 0.52 4.13
CA GLU A 172 22.86 0.84 2.68
C GLU A 172 22.01 -0.15 1.86
N SER A 173 21.59 -1.26 2.47
CA SER A 173 20.79 -2.34 1.86
C SER A 173 19.30 -2.08 1.79
N LEU A 174 18.75 -1.07 2.48
CA LEU A 174 17.29 -0.88 2.50
C LEU A 174 16.73 -0.58 1.10
N GLY A 175 17.54 0.00 0.21
CA GLY A 175 17.14 0.21 -1.20
C GLY A 175 15.94 1.15 -1.38
N ILE A 176 15.57 1.90 -0.35
CA ILE A 176 14.41 2.79 -0.35
C ILE A 176 14.83 4.11 -0.97
N ASN A 177 14.28 4.40 -2.15
CA ASN A 177 14.40 5.70 -2.78
C ASN A 177 13.12 6.49 -2.49
N LEU A 178 13.25 7.64 -1.83
CA LEU A 178 12.12 8.54 -1.56
C LEU A 178 12.01 9.53 -2.72
N CYS A 179 10.93 9.42 -3.49
CA CYS A 179 10.58 10.41 -4.51
C CYS A 179 9.51 11.35 -3.96
N THR A 180 9.61 12.66 -4.23
CA THR A 180 8.55 13.62 -3.89
C THR A 180 7.96 14.20 -5.17
N ASP A 181 6.63 14.12 -5.32
CA ASP A 181 5.87 14.49 -6.52
C ASP A 181 5.96 15.96 -6.95
N ARG A 182 6.51 16.87 -6.13
CA ARG A 182 6.22 18.31 -6.33
C ARG A 182 6.97 18.96 -7.47
N GLU A 183 8.03 18.35 -7.92
CA GLU A 183 8.71 18.65 -9.18
C GLU A 183 9.14 17.26 -9.63
N MET A 184 8.64 16.74 -10.76
CA MET A 184 9.34 15.63 -11.41
C MET A 184 10.79 16.10 -11.50
N PRO A 185 11.73 15.53 -10.72
CA PRO A 185 13.09 16.03 -10.79
C PRO A 185 13.47 15.86 -12.25
N PHE A 186 14.00 16.92 -12.87
CA PHE A 186 14.57 16.85 -14.21
C PHE A 186 15.69 15.79 -14.31
N ASP A 187 16.04 15.16 -13.19
CA ASP A 187 16.97 14.04 -13.00
C ASP A 187 16.28 12.68 -12.74
N LEU A 188 15.01 12.50 -13.11
CA LEU A 188 14.40 11.17 -13.24
C LEU A 188 15.17 10.40 -14.33
N GLU A 189 16.20 9.67 -13.92
CA GLU A 189 16.91 8.75 -14.82
C GLU A 189 15.92 7.69 -15.29
N THR A 190 15.44 7.85 -16.52
CA THR A 190 14.56 6.90 -17.18
C THR A 190 15.43 5.91 -17.95
N TRP A 191 15.42 4.66 -17.50
CA TRP A 191 16.19 3.58 -18.11
C TRP A 191 15.27 2.85 -19.08
N ASN A 192 15.41 3.13 -20.37
CA ASN A 192 14.63 2.50 -21.42
C ASN A 192 15.33 1.23 -21.90
N TYR A 193 14.58 0.15 -22.01
CA TYR A 193 15.07 -1.13 -22.52
C TYR A 193 14.29 -1.50 -23.80
N PRO A 194 14.91 -2.21 -24.76
CA PRO A 194 14.27 -2.56 -26.03
C PRO A 194 13.09 -3.52 -25.86
N ASP A 195 13.10 -4.32 -24.78
CA ASP A 195 12.08 -5.31 -24.49
C ASP A 195 12.05 -5.63 -22.98
N ARG A 196 11.00 -6.34 -22.57
CA ARG A 196 10.78 -6.76 -21.19
C ARG A 196 11.93 -7.64 -20.67
N ASP A 197 12.39 -8.63 -21.44
CA ASP A 197 13.41 -9.56 -20.96
C ASP A 197 14.73 -8.85 -20.69
N THR A 198 15.08 -7.87 -21.53
CA THR A 198 16.26 -7.02 -21.34
C THR A 198 16.12 -6.16 -20.10
N ALA A 199 14.93 -5.60 -19.80
CA ALA A 199 14.67 -4.90 -18.55
C ALA A 199 14.84 -5.81 -17.32
N PHE A 200 14.29 -7.03 -17.37
CA PHE A 200 14.40 -8.01 -16.28
C PHE A 200 15.85 -8.49 -16.06
N ARG A 201 16.64 -8.67 -17.13
CA ARG A 201 18.07 -9.02 -17.04
C ARG A 201 18.94 -7.89 -16.51
N ALA A 202 18.49 -6.64 -16.59
CA ALA A 202 19.24 -5.48 -16.15
C ALA A 202 19.16 -5.23 -14.63
N VAL A 203 18.33 -5.99 -13.92
CA VAL A 203 18.20 -5.91 -12.46
C VAL A 203 18.49 -7.26 -11.81
N THR A 204 19.01 -7.21 -10.58
CA THR A 204 19.17 -8.39 -9.73
C THR A 204 17.98 -8.44 -8.77
N PHE A 205 17.20 -9.51 -8.90
CA PHE A 205 16.07 -9.81 -8.03
C PHE A 205 16.52 -10.60 -6.80
N HIS A 206 15.83 -10.38 -5.69
CA HIS A 206 16.09 -11.00 -4.40
C HIS A 206 14.82 -11.71 -3.92
N PRO A 207 14.60 -12.99 -4.32
CA PRO A 207 13.41 -13.74 -3.93
C PRO A 207 13.39 -14.08 -2.42
N ASP A 208 14.52 -13.91 -1.75
CA ASP A 208 14.76 -14.09 -0.33
C ASP A 208 14.56 -12.79 0.49
N GLN A 209 13.93 -11.77 -0.09
CA GLN A 209 13.53 -10.56 0.63
C GLN A 209 12.07 -10.58 1.06
N ASP A 210 11.85 -10.29 2.34
CA ASP A 210 10.53 -10.08 2.92
C ASP A 210 10.01 -8.69 2.53
N PHE A 211 9.12 -8.64 1.55
CA PHE A 211 8.58 -7.39 1.04
C PHE A 211 7.92 -6.56 2.15
N LEU A 212 7.15 -7.20 3.04
CA LEU A 212 6.48 -6.52 4.14
C LEU A 212 7.48 -6.09 5.21
N GLY A 213 8.45 -6.96 5.53
CA GLY A 213 9.53 -6.65 6.47
C GLY A 213 10.33 -5.40 6.07
N LEU A 214 10.63 -5.24 4.78
CA LEU A 214 11.30 -4.05 4.27
C LEU A 214 10.48 -2.77 4.51
N HIS A 215 9.16 -2.84 4.34
CA HIS A 215 8.28 -1.69 4.59
C HIS A 215 8.12 -1.40 6.08
N GLU A 216 7.99 -2.43 6.91
CA GLU A 216 7.89 -2.29 8.38
C GLU A 216 9.13 -1.61 8.96
N GLN A 217 10.32 -1.86 8.39
CA GLN A 217 11.56 -1.25 8.83
C GLN A 217 11.58 0.28 8.70
N ILE A 218 10.69 0.90 7.92
CA ILE A 218 10.59 2.37 7.82
C ILE A 218 9.39 2.97 8.53
N LEU A 219 8.44 2.15 8.98
CA LEU A 219 7.26 2.65 9.67
C LEU A 219 7.63 3.30 10.99
N GLY A 220 7.07 4.49 11.23
CA GLY A 220 7.31 5.26 12.46
C GLY A 220 8.68 5.92 12.58
N LYS A 221 9.63 5.62 11.68
CA LYS A 221 10.94 6.28 11.64
C LYS A 221 10.83 7.68 11.02
N LYS A 222 11.74 8.57 11.39
CA LYS A 222 11.87 9.85 10.70
C LYS A 222 12.60 9.65 9.38
N ILE A 223 12.32 10.53 8.42
CA ILE A 223 13.03 10.55 7.12
C ILE A 223 14.55 10.63 7.32
N GLU A 224 15.01 11.45 8.28
CA GLU A 224 16.43 11.61 8.62
C GLU A 224 17.10 10.33 9.14
N ASP A 225 16.33 9.38 9.68
CA ASP A 225 16.84 8.11 10.20
C ASP A 225 16.95 7.03 9.11
N ILE A 226 16.26 7.21 7.98
CA ILE A 226 16.17 6.25 6.87
C ILE A 226 17.09 6.66 5.72
N ILE A 227 17.25 7.96 5.52
CA ILE A 227 18.13 8.50 4.49
C ILE A 227 19.59 8.36 4.96
N SER A 228 20.45 7.82 4.09
CA SER A 228 21.90 7.74 4.37
C SER A 228 22.48 9.13 4.67
N PRO A 229 23.40 9.28 5.65
CA PRO A 229 24.08 10.55 5.91
C PRO A 229 24.77 11.14 4.67
N ASN A 230 25.11 10.30 3.69
CA ASN A 230 25.75 10.68 2.43
C ASN A 230 24.75 11.10 1.33
N PHE A 231 23.46 11.22 1.63
CA PHE A 231 22.42 11.67 0.69
C PHE A 231 22.42 13.20 0.49
N GLU A 232 23.44 13.88 1.00
CA GLU A 232 23.54 15.34 1.11
C GLU A 232 23.77 16.14 -0.18
N GLN A 233 23.47 15.63 -1.38
CA GLN A 233 23.73 16.43 -2.61
C GLN A 233 22.56 16.65 -3.57
N THR A 234 21.41 16.01 -3.41
CA THR A 234 20.32 16.16 -4.41
C THR A 234 18.92 16.43 -3.85
N VAL A 235 18.72 16.30 -2.53
CA VAL A 235 17.41 16.63 -1.92
C VAL A 235 17.61 17.76 -0.92
N ASP A 236 17.05 18.93 -1.23
CA ASP A 236 17.01 20.05 -0.30
C ASP A 236 16.03 19.74 0.85
N ILE A 237 16.51 19.00 1.85
CA ILE A 237 15.78 18.71 3.09
C ILE A 237 15.46 20.03 3.84
N ASN A 238 16.26 21.09 3.66
CA ASN A 238 15.98 22.39 4.24
C ASN A 238 14.81 23.11 3.54
N GLY A 239 14.60 22.85 2.24
CA GLY A 239 13.41 23.24 1.49
C GLY A 239 12.13 22.58 2.02
N LEU A 240 12.21 21.30 2.42
CA LEU A 240 11.12 20.60 3.12
C LEU A 240 10.85 21.22 4.52
N ARG A 241 11.90 21.58 5.28
CA ARG A 241 11.78 22.20 6.62
C ARG A 241 11.26 23.64 6.61
N LYS A 242 11.51 24.42 5.56
CA LYS A 242 11.01 25.81 5.44
C LYS A 242 9.49 25.88 5.28
N ASN A 243 8.85 24.77 4.90
CA ASN A 243 7.40 24.63 4.95
C ASN A 243 6.96 24.24 6.37
N LYS A 244 6.57 25.23 7.19
CA LYS A 244 6.10 25.06 8.59
C LYS A 244 4.97 24.02 8.81
N LYS A 245 4.39 23.45 7.75
CA LYS A 245 3.36 22.41 7.80
C LYS A 245 3.86 21.01 8.17
N TYR A 246 5.16 20.70 8.07
CA TYR A 246 5.66 19.33 8.19
C TYR A 246 6.59 19.07 9.41
N ASN A 247 6.66 20.00 10.36
CA ASN A 247 7.60 19.92 11.49
C ASN A 247 7.44 18.71 12.42
N ASN A 248 6.38 17.90 12.26
CA ASN A 248 6.14 16.67 13.03
C ASN A 248 5.74 15.45 12.16
N GLY A 249 6.05 15.46 10.85
CA GLY A 249 5.57 14.44 9.92
C GLY A 249 6.17 13.05 10.20
N LYS A 250 5.36 12.12 10.73
CA LYS A 250 5.63 10.68 10.64
C LYS A 250 5.40 10.24 9.20
N ILE A 251 6.22 9.30 8.70
CA ILE A 251 6.05 8.74 7.36
C ILE A 251 4.77 7.90 7.33
N LEU A 252 3.77 8.36 6.57
CA LEU A 252 2.76 7.53 5.94
C LEU A 252 3.19 7.39 4.47
N ALA A 253 3.92 6.33 4.13
CA ALA A 253 4.37 6.14 2.76
C ALA A 253 3.26 5.45 1.94
N THR A 254 2.87 6.09 0.84
CA THR A 254 2.16 5.45 -0.27
C THR A 254 3.16 5.32 -1.41
N PHE A 255 3.51 4.09 -1.79
CA PHE A 255 4.29 3.82 -3.00
C PHE A 255 3.29 3.59 -4.13
N ASN A 256 3.33 4.39 -5.18
CA ASN A 256 2.72 4.07 -6.48
C ASN A 256 3.84 3.54 -7.37
#